data_AF-A0A5X6ERI1-F1
#
_entry.id   AF-A0A5X6ERI1-F1
#
_cell.length_a   1.000
_cell.length_b   1.000
_cell.length_c   1.000
_cell.angle_alpha   90.00
_cell.angle_beta   90.00
_cell.angle_gamma   90.00
#
_symmetry.space_group_name_H-M   'P 1'
#
loop_
_entity.id
_entity.type
_entity.pdbx_description
1 polymer ?
#
loop_
_entity_poly.entity_id
_entity_poly.type
_entity_poly.pdbx_seq_one_letter_code
_entity_poly.pdbx_strand_id
1 'polypeptide(L)'
;MCFIDHFSMQDDPRKDINIRYDFLDIVFLTVCAVVSGAEGWKDIKQFGDEKIEWLRQYRPYQHSIPVDDTIARLIRAIEPEKNEQGSLAAANRSVAEYAHSQ
;
A
#
# COMPACT_ATOMS: atom_id res chain seq x y z
N MET A 1 -0.35 -2.58 20.58
CA MET A 1 -0.91 -3.11 19.31
C MET A 1 0.18 -2.97 18.26
N CYS A 2 0.62 -4.08 17.65
CA CYS A 2 1.58 -3.97 16.56
C CYS A 2 0.85 -3.56 15.26
N PHE A 3 1.61 -3.12 14.25
CA PHE A 3 1.08 -2.75 12.93
C PHE A 3 0.16 -3.84 12.35
N ILE A 4 0.60 -5.10 12.44
CA ILE A 4 -0.16 -6.24 11.91
C ILE A 4 -1.46 -6.42 12.70
N ASP A 5 -1.47 -6.31 14.03
CA ASP A 5 -2.70 -6.44 14.82
C ASP A 5 -3.73 -5.37 14.47
N HIS A 6 -3.27 -4.14 14.21
CA HIS A 6 -4.16 -3.03 13.87
C HIS A 6 -4.86 -3.25 12.52
N PHE A 7 -4.13 -3.69 11.49
CA PHE A 7 -4.69 -3.90 10.16
C PHE A 7 -5.33 -5.29 9.97
N SER A 8 -5.00 -6.28 10.80
CA SER A 8 -5.67 -7.59 10.78
C SER A 8 -7.12 -7.51 11.27
N MET A 9 -7.49 -6.46 12.01
CA MET A 9 -8.86 -6.20 12.44
C MET A 9 -9.69 -5.46 11.39
N GLN A 10 -9.08 -4.97 10.31
CA GLN A 10 -9.82 -4.34 9.20
C GLN A 10 -10.24 -5.41 8.19
N ASP A 11 -11.52 -5.42 7.83
CA ASP A 11 -12.02 -6.18 6.70
C ASP A 11 -11.34 -5.72 5.41
N ASP A 12 -10.90 -6.66 4.58
CA ASP A 12 -10.35 -6.37 3.26
C ASP A 12 -11.45 -5.66 2.44
N PRO A 13 -11.27 -4.39 2.06
CA PRO A 13 -12.31 -3.63 1.37
C PRO A 13 -12.52 -4.11 -0.08
N ARG A 14 -11.69 -5.05 -0.57
CA ARG A 14 -11.84 -5.66 -1.89
C ARG A 14 -12.98 -6.68 -1.85
N LYS A 15 -13.87 -6.62 -2.84
CA LYS A 15 -14.83 -7.71 -3.08
C LYS A 15 -14.03 -9.01 -3.31
N ASP A 16 -14.43 -10.12 -2.68
CA ASP A 16 -13.83 -11.48 -2.69
C ASP A 16 -13.50 -12.08 -4.08
N ILE A 17 -13.77 -11.36 -5.16
CA ILE A 17 -13.53 -11.78 -6.53
C ILE A 17 -12.13 -11.31 -6.96
N ASN A 18 -11.28 -12.27 -7.36
CA ASN A 18 -9.97 -12.02 -7.99
C ASN A 18 -8.90 -11.38 -7.07
N ILE A 19 -8.91 -11.71 -5.78
CA ILE A 19 -7.86 -11.33 -4.83
C ILE A 19 -6.66 -12.25 -5.02
N ARG A 20 -5.60 -11.73 -5.68
CA ARG A 20 -4.32 -12.45 -5.86
C ARG A 20 -3.29 -12.12 -4.80
N TYR A 21 -3.33 -10.92 -4.25
CA TYR A 21 -2.31 -10.45 -3.32
C TYR A 21 -2.91 -10.29 -1.94
N ASP A 22 -2.20 -10.74 -0.91
CA ASP A 22 -2.65 -10.58 0.47
C ASP A 22 -2.82 -9.09 0.81
N PHE A 23 -3.91 -8.74 1.49
CA PHE A 23 -4.22 -7.35 1.87
C PHE A 23 -3.08 -6.69 2.63
N LEU A 24 -2.58 -7.40 3.64
CA LEU A 24 -1.55 -6.89 4.53
C LEU A 24 -0.18 -6.88 3.85
N ASP A 25 0.07 -7.72 2.82
CA ASP A 25 1.31 -7.66 2.02
C ASP A 25 1.40 -6.31 1.27
N ILE A 26 0.28 -5.85 0.71
CA ILE A 26 0.21 -4.58 0.00
C ILE A 26 0.33 -3.42 0.97
N VAL A 27 -0.40 -3.44 2.09
CA VAL A 27 -0.35 -2.38 3.10
C VAL A 27 1.05 -2.25 3.70
N PHE A 28 1.71 -3.38 4.01
CA PHE A 28 3.09 -3.37 4.50
C PHE A 28 4.07 -2.81 3.45
N LEU A 29 3.93 -3.23 2.19
CA LEU A 29 4.75 -2.71 1.09
C LEU A 29 4.63 -1.19 0.95
N THR A 30 3.40 -0.67 0.92
CA THR A 30 3.13 0.77 0.79
C THR A 30 3.77 1.55 1.92
N VAL A 31 3.64 1.10 3.17
CA VAL A 31 4.22 1.79 4.32
C VAL A 31 5.75 1.77 4.28
N CYS A 32 6.36 0.62 3.97
CA CYS A 32 7.82 0.53 3.86
C CYS A 32 8.37 1.43 2.75
N ALA A 33 7.71 1.46 1.60
CA ALA A 33 8.12 2.30 0.47
C ALA A 33 8.00 3.80 0.81
N VAL A 34 6.87 4.23 1.39
CA VAL A 34 6.63 5.63 1.78
C VAL A 34 7.65 6.10 2.83
N VAL A 35 7.92 5.29 3.86
CA VAL A 35 8.95 5.61 4.87
C VAL A 35 10.35 5.66 4.26
N SER A 36 10.59 4.92 3.17
CA SER A 36 11.84 4.95 2.42
C SER A 36 11.91 6.10 1.41
N GLY A 37 10.89 6.96 1.33
CA GLY A 37 10.88 8.15 0.47
C GLY A 37 10.21 7.94 -0.90
N ALA A 38 9.42 6.88 -1.09
CA ALA A 38 8.62 6.72 -2.30
C ALA A 38 7.50 7.78 -2.36
N GLU A 39 7.40 8.51 -3.48
CA GLU A 39 6.45 9.61 -3.64
C GLU A 39 5.26 9.24 -4.54
N GLY A 40 5.35 8.12 -5.29
CA GLY A 40 4.27 7.66 -6.16
C GLY A 40 4.07 6.13 -6.19
N TRP A 41 2.98 5.70 -6.81
CA TRP A 41 2.64 4.27 -6.94
C TRP A 41 3.70 3.45 -7.70
N LYS A 42 4.31 4.08 -8.71
CA LYS A 42 5.42 3.49 -9.47
C LYS A 42 6.66 3.28 -8.59
N ASP A 43 6.97 4.26 -7.75
CA ASP A 43 8.10 4.19 -6.81
C ASP A 43 7.86 3.11 -5.76
N ILE A 44 6.62 2.95 -5.29
CA ILE A 44 6.25 1.87 -4.35
C ILE A 44 6.43 0.50 -5.01
N LYS A 45 5.97 0.33 -6.26
CA LYS A 45 6.19 -0.91 -7.01
C LYS A 45 7.69 -1.16 -7.19
N GLN A 46 8.44 -0.15 -7.60
CA GLN A 46 9.89 -0.24 -7.82
C GLN A 46 10.62 -0.63 -6.52
N PHE A 47 10.29 0.02 -5.40
CA PHE A 47 10.82 -0.34 -4.09
C PHE A 47 10.52 -1.81 -3.76
N GLY A 48 9.29 -2.26 -4.01
CA GLY A 48 8.91 -3.65 -3.82
C GLY A 48 9.76 -4.62 -4.65
N ASP A 49 9.92 -4.32 -5.94
CA ASP A 49 10.70 -5.15 -6.86
C ASP A 49 12.18 -5.21 -6.44
N GLU A 50 12.75 -4.08 -6.01
CA GLU A 50 14.16 -3.98 -5.57
C GLU A 50 14.42 -4.62 -4.20
N LYS A 51 13.41 -4.62 -3.31
CA LYS A 51 13.56 -5.06 -1.91
C LYS A 51 12.76 -6.32 -1.59
N ILE A 52 12.30 -7.07 -2.59
CA ILE A 52 11.45 -8.26 -2.39
C ILE A 52 12.08 -9.29 -1.42
N GLU A 53 13.39 -9.51 -1.50
CA GLU A 53 14.08 -10.45 -0.61
C GLU A 53 14.13 -9.97 0.85
N TRP A 54 14.16 -8.65 1.07
CA TRP A 54 14.06 -8.08 2.41
C TRP A 54 12.62 -8.12 2.92
N LEU A 55 11.66 -7.76 2.08
CA LEU A 55 10.23 -7.81 2.36
C LEU A 55 9.77 -9.23 2.75
N ARG A 56 10.33 -10.26 2.10
CA ARG A 56 10.09 -11.69 2.38
C ARG A 56 10.46 -12.15 3.79
N GLN A 57 11.29 -11.39 4.50
CA GLN A 57 11.65 -11.71 5.89
C GLN A 57 10.51 -11.40 6.87
N TYR A 58 9.57 -10.53 6.48
CA TYR A 58 8.44 -10.12 7.32
C TYR A 58 7.12 -10.74 6.88
N ARG A 59 6.98 -11.00 5.58
CA ARG A 59 5.72 -11.36 4.93
C ARG A 59 5.99 -12.27 3.72
N PRO A 60 5.10 -13.21 3.36
CA PRO A 60 5.44 -14.23 2.37
C PRO A 60 5.50 -13.74 0.92
N TYR A 61 4.72 -12.71 0.52
CA TYR A 61 4.67 -12.20 -0.86
C TYR A 61 4.54 -13.31 -1.91
N GLN A 62 3.59 -14.24 -1.71
CA GLN A 62 3.44 -15.46 -2.50
C GLN A 62 3.26 -15.20 -4.00
N HIS A 63 2.65 -14.08 -4.35
CA HIS A 63 2.34 -13.68 -5.72
C HIS A 63 3.24 -12.56 -6.24
N SER A 64 4.40 -12.34 -5.61
CA SER A 64 5.31 -11.22 -5.90
C SER A 64 4.67 -9.85 -5.63
N ILE A 65 5.29 -8.79 -6.15
CA ILE A 65 4.84 -7.41 -5.94
C ILE A 65 3.68 -7.09 -6.88
N PRO A 66 2.55 -6.57 -6.37
CA PRO A 66 1.44 -6.11 -7.21
C PRO A 66 1.86 -4.95 -8.11
N VAL A 67 1.17 -4.81 -9.24
CA VAL A 67 1.31 -3.63 -10.10
C VAL A 67 0.79 -2.38 -9.39
N ASP A 68 1.31 -1.23 -9.80
CA ASP A 68 0.99 0.11 -9.26
C ASP A 68 -0.52 0.39 -9.20
N ASP A 69 -1.28 0.02 -10.24
CA ASP A 69 -2.75 0.19 -10.24
C ASP A 69 -3.46 -0.64 -9.13
N THR A 70 -2.96 -1.86 -8.87
CA THR A 70 -3.52 -2.72 -7.81
C THR A 70 -3.24 -2.15 -6.42
N ILE A 71 -2.04 -1.59 -6.23
CA ILE A 71 -1.65 -0.91 -4.98
C ILE A 71 -2.56 0.32 -4.79
N ALA A 72 -2.65 1.19 -5.79
CA ALA A 72 -3.46 2.40 -5.74
C ALA A 72 -4.93 2.10 -5.42
N ARG A 73 -5.50 1.09 -6.09
CA ARG A 73 -6.90 0.69 -5.88
C ARG A 73 -7.15 0.20 -4.45
N LEU A 74 -6.23 -0.59 -3.88
CA LEU A 74 -6.39 -1.07 -2.52
C LEU A 74 -6.31 0.08 -1.51
N ILE A 75 -5.26 0.90 -1.59
CA ILE A 75 -5.03 1.98 -0.62
C ILE A 75 -6.19 2.99 -0.65
N ARG A 76 -6.72 3.30 -1.83
CA ARG A 76 -7.93 4.15 -1.99
C ARG A 76 -9.21 3.54 -1.41
N ALA A 77 -9.27 2.21 -1.28
CA ALA A 77 -10.41 1.52 -0.69
C ALA A 77 -10.30 1.43 0.85
N ILE A 78 -9.08 1.51 1.39
CA ILE A 78 -8.82 1.58 2.84
C ILE A 78 -9.06 3.00 3.36
N GLU A 79 -8.69 4.02 2.59
CA GLU A 79 -8.95 5.41 2.97
C GLU A 79 -10.44 5.73 2.81
N PRO A 80 -11.18 6.03 3.90
CA PRO A 80 -12.45 6.71 3.75
C PRO A 80 -12.18 8.08 3.12
N GLU A 81 -12.95 8.42 2.09
CA GLU A 81 -12.91 9.70 1.39
C GLU A 81 -12.83 10.86 2.41
N LYS A 82 -11.64 11.48 2.52
CA LYS A 82 -11.27 12.61 3.40
C LYS A 82 -11.39 12.36 4.91
N ASN A 83 -10.24 12.27 5.59
CA ASN A 83 -10.10 12.77 6.97
C ASN A 83 -8.70 13.40 7.15
N GLU A 84 -8.68 14.63 7.63
CA GLU A 84 -7.58 15.60 7.56
C GLU A 84 -6.50 15.42 8.64
N GLN A 85 -6.50 14.31 9.37
CA GLN A 85 -5.52 14.02 10.42
C GLN A 85 -5.23 12.52 10.49
N GLY A 86 -4.22 12.09 9.73
CA GLY A 86 -3.65 10.75 9.84
C GLY A 86 -2.29 10.75 9.21
N SER A 87 -1.31 10.12 9.84
CA SER A 87 0.11 10.11 9.47
C SER A 87 0.43 9.61 8.04
N LEU A 88 -0.56 9.12 7.28
CA LEU A 88 -0.47 8.80 5.85
C LEU A 88 -0.78 10.01 4.93
N ALA A 89 -1.44 11.05 5.44
CA ALA A 89 -1.79 12.26 4.69
C ALA A 89 -0.56 13.10 4.27
N ALA A 90 0.57 12.94 4.94
CA ALA A 90 1.82 13.60 4.54
C ALA A 90 2.43 12.97 3.28
N ALA A 91 2.28 11.66 3.09
CA ALA A 91 2.73 10.96 1.89
C ALA A 91 1.82 11.23 0.68
N ASN A 92 0.52 11.38 0.93
CA ASN A 92 -0.49 11.55 -0.11
C ASN A 92 -0.61 12.99 -0.66
N ARG A 93 0.01 14.01 -0.05
CA ARG A 93 -0.04 15.38 -0.58
C ARG A 93 0.62 15.47 -1.97
N SER A 94 1.74 14.77 -2.19
CA SER A 94 2.36 14.67 -3.52
C SER A 94 1.59 13.77 -4.50
N VAL A 95 0.92 12.72 -4.01
CA VAL A 95 0.21 11.74 -4.85
C VAL A 95 -1.15 12.27 -5.34
N ALA A 96 -1.89 13.00 -4.50
CA ALA A 96 -3.20 13.55 -4.83
C ALA A 96 -3.10 14.73 -5.82
N GLU A 97 -2.05 15.57 -5.71
CA GLU A 97 -1.76 16.65 -6.66
C GLU A 97 -1.40 16.12 -8.07
N TYR A 98 -0.78 14.93 -8.13
CA TYR A 98 -0.44 14.28 -9.39
C TYR A 98 -1.66 13.60 -10.06
N ALA A 99 -2.57 13.01 -9.28
CA ALA A 99 -3.78 12.36 -9.79
C ALA A 99 -4.82 13.33 -10.37
N HIS A 100 -4.79 14.60 -9.97
CA HIS A 100 -5.62 15.67 -10.55
C HIS A 100 -4.98 16.33 -11.79
N SER A 101 -3.73 16.01 -12.12
CA SER A 101 -2.97 16.62 -13.21
C SER A 101 -2.77 15.70 -14.43
N GLN A 102 -3.51 14.60 -14.53
CA GLN A 102 -3.54 13.68 -15.68
C GLN A 102 -4.96 13.54 -16.23
#